data_AF-A0A250IZ80-F1
#
_entry.id   AF-A0A250IZ80-F1
#
_cell.length_a   1.000
_cell.length_b   1.000
_cell.length_c   1.000
_cell.angle_alpha   90.00
_cell.angle_beta   90.00
_cell.angle_gamma   90.00
#
_symmetry.space_group_name_H-M   'P 1'
#
loop_
_entity.id
_entity.type
_entity.pdbx_description
1 polymer ?
#
loop_
_entity_poly.entity_id
_entity_poly.type
_entity_poly.pdbx_seq_one_letter_code
_entity_poly.pdbx_strand_id
1 'polypeptide(L)'
;MWRQGLRGFAKTFLSTAVVVSSLGMGLAAQDAAAACRGGWAEGTAYNVGDGVTYNGGKYSALVSHTACVGCGWNPVAAPSLWKTGGDCGTTTPPPTDPPPTGTGIAAILSESTFNSMFPGRNGFYTYSALVAAANTFPGFATTGDTDTRKREVAAFLANIAHETGGLVYIEEINKSVMCDTSWGPPGCGCAAGKMYYGRGPIQLSWNGNYCAAGNALGVDLKNDPDRVARDATIAWRTGLWFWMTQAGAGPRPAHDAIVNGFGFGGTIRSINGALECDGRNPAQVQSRVNSYLNFTSKLGVSPGGNTGC
;
A
#
# COMPACT_ATOMS: atom_id res chain seq x y z
N MET A 1 0.15 14.15 -11.92
CA MET A 1 1.11 14.23 -10.80
C MET A 1 1.40 15.67 -10.43
N TRP A 2 1.58 15.91 -9.12
CA TRP A 2 1.63 17.23 -8.49
C TRP A 2 2.87 18.06 -8.88
N ARG A 3 2.79 19.38 -8.64
CA ARG A 3 3.88 20.35 -8.75
C ARG A 3 4.05 21.07 -7.42
N GLN A 4 5.26 21.16 -6.86
CA GLN A 4 5.48 22.00 -5.68
C GLN A 4 5.23 23.47 -6.00
N GLY A 5 4.42 24.14 -5.19
CA GLY A 5 4.25 25.60 -5.24
C GLY A 5 3.05 26.12 -6.04
N LEU A 6 2.32 25.29 -6.79
CA LEU A 6 1.05 25.73 -7.39
C LEU A 6 -0.11 25.54 -6.39
N ARG A 7 -0.22 26.48 -5.44
CA ARG A 7 -1.49 26.73 -4.75
C ARG A 7 -2.45 27.35 -5.76
N GLY A 8 -3.25 26.51 -6.41
CA GLY A 8 -4.33 26.92 -7.29
C GLY A 8 -3.87 27.23 -8.71
N PHE A 9 -3.98 26.25 -9.60
CA PHE A 9 -4.47 26.46 -10.97
C PHE A 9 -4.94 25.10 -11.46
N ALA A 10 -6.26 24.91 -11.50
CA ALA A 10 -6.88 23.77 -12.15
C ALA A 10 -6.49 23.80 -13.64
N LYS A 11 -6.00 22.67 -14.17
CA LYS A 11 -5.92 22.45 -15.61
C LYS A 11 -6.90 21.34 -15.96
N THR A 12 -7.98 21.74 -16.61
CA THR A 12 -8.96 20.90 -17.29
C THR A 12 -8.25 20.04 -18.33
N PHE A 13 -8.37 18.72 -18.25
CA PHE A 13 -8.07 17.83 -19.36
C PHE A 13 -9.39 17.30 -19.92
N LEU A 14 -9.63 17.59 -21.20
CA LEU A 14 -10.67 16.93 -21.99
C LEU A 14 -10.37 15.44 -22.03
N SER A 15 -11.30 14.62 -21.54
CA SER A 15 -11.31 13.19 -21.80
C SER A 15 -12.53 12.88 -22.65
N THR A 16 -12.29 12.57 -23.92
CA THR A 16 -13.31 12.00 -24.80
C THR A 16 -13.51 10.55 -24.37
N ALA A 17 -14.61 10.27 -23.67
CA ALA A 17 -15.01 8.92 -23.32
C ALA A 17 -15.74 8.27 -24.51
N VAL A 18 -15.15 7.23 -25.09
CA VAL A 18 -15.90 6.26 -25.90
C VAL A 18 -16.47 5.23 -24.94
N VAL A 19 -17.78 5.29 -24.72
CA VAL A 19 -18.54 4.28 -23.97
C VAL A 19 -18.86 3.13 -24.92
N VAL A 20 -18.28 1.96 -24.68
CA VAL A 20 -18.82 0.69 -25.16
C VAL A 20 -19.39 -0.04 -23.95
N SER A 21 -20.70 0.13 -23.75
CA SER A 21 -21.47 -0.67 -22.80
C SER A 21 -21.60 -2.10 -23.33
N SER A 22 -21.04 -3.06 -22.59
CA SER A 22 -21.49 -4.45 -22.64
C SER A 22 -21.90 -4.86 -21.23
N LEU A 23 -23.21 -5.08 -21.10
CA LEU A 23 -23.89 -5.51 -19.88
C LEU A 23 -23.61 -7.02 -19.71
N GLY A 24 -22.73 -7.37 -18.78
CA GLY A 24 -22.54 -8.74 -18.32
C GLY A 24 -22.92 -8.84 -16.86
N MET A 25 -24.14 -9.31 -16.58
CA MET A 25 -24.53 -9.76 -15.24
C MET A 25 -23.77 -11.05 -14.92
N GLY A 26 -22.57 -10.89 -14.34
CA GLY A 26 -21.85 -11.97 -13.69
C GLY A 26 -22.21 -11.99 -12.21
N LEU A 27 -22.95 -13.01 -11.78
CA LEU A 27 -22.99 -13.42 -10.38
C LEU A 27 -21.56 -13.83 -9.99
N ALA A 28 -20.82 -12.94 -9.33
CA ALA A 28 -19.56 -13.32 -8.71
C ALA A 28 -19.88 -14.15 -7.47
N ALA A 29 -19.69 -15.46 -7.56
CA ALA A 29 -19.49 -16.28 -6.38
C ALA A 29 -18.28 -15.70 -5.63
N GLN A 30 -18.48 -15.24 -4.40
CA GLN A 30 -17.38 -14.93 -3.50
C GLN A 30 -16.61 -16.25 -3.28
N ASP A 31 -15.36 -16.32 -3.70
CA ASP A 31 -14.46 -17.38 -3.25
C ASP A 31 -14.30 -17.23 -1.73
N ALA A 32 -15.08 -18.00 -0.98
CA ALA A 32 -14.94 -18.12 0.45
C ALA A 32 -13.64 -18.87 0.73
N ALA A 33 -12.59 -18.14 1.13
CA ALA A 33 -11.35 -18.76 1.58
C ALA A 33 -11.63 -19.72 2.75
N ALA A 34 -11.05 -20.92 2.68
CA ALA A 34 -11.13 -21.95 3.71
C ALA A 34 -10.83 -21.37 5.11
N ALA A 35 -11.74 -21.57 6.06
CA ALA A 35 -11.60 -21.06 7.42
C ALA A 35 -11.58 -22.20 8.47
N CYS A 36 -10.84 -22.00 9.56
CA CYS A 36 -10.89 -22.89 10.72
C CYS A 36 -12.15 -22.60 11.55
N ARG A 37 -13.03 -23.58 11.70
CA ARG A 37 -14.33 -23.45 12.38
C ARG A 37 -14.35 -24.04 13.79
N GLY A 38 -13.22 -24.57 14.28
CA GLY A 38 -13.14 -25.16 15.63
C GLY A 38 -13.76 -26.56 15.70
N GLY A 39 -14.46 -26.86 16.79
CA GLY A 39 -15.19 -28.14 16.92
C GLY A 39 -16.35 -28.23 15.94
N TRP A 40 -16.53 -29.38 15.29
CA TRP A 40 -17.72 -29.64 14.49
C TRP A 40 -18.98 -29.58 15.36
N ALA A 41 -20.04 -28.97 14.84
CA ALA A 41 -21.33 -28.84 15.51
C ALA A 41 -22.49 -28.94 14.52
N GLU A 42 -23.56 -29.60 14.96
CA GLU A 42 -24.83 -29.59 14.23
C GLU A 42 -25.43 -28.18 14.17
N GLY A 43 -26.24 -27.92 13.14
CA GLY A 43 -26.81 -26.62 12.81
C GLY A 43 -25.83 -25.63 12.16
N THR A 44 -24.55 -25.98 12.02
CA THR A 44 -23.52 -25.06 11.53
C THR A 44 -23.34 -25.17 10.01
N ALA A 45 -23.21 -24.01 9.34
CA ALA A 45 -22.86 -23.93 7.93
C ALA A 45 -21.35 -23.97 7.73
N TYR A 46 -20.91 -24.82 6.80
CA TYR A 46 -19.51 -25.03 6.43
C TYR A 46 -19.36 -24.78 4.92
N ASN A 47 -18.29 -24.07 4.54
CA ASN A 47 -17.92 -23.86 3.14
C ASN A 47 -16.90 -24.92 2.69
N VAL A 48 -16.79 -25.15 1.38
CA VAL A 48 -15.70 -25.96 0.80
C VAL A 48 -14.35 -25.51 1.37
N GLY A 49 -13.57 -26.46 1.88
CA GLY A 49 -12.25 -26.24 2.45
C GLY A 49 -12.23 -25.87 3.95
N ASP A 50 -13.37 -25.53 4.56
CA ASP A 50 -13.43 -25.24 6.00
C ASP A 50 -12.90 -26.41 6.83
N GLY A 51 -12.05 -26.11 7.82
CA GLY A 51 -11.44 -27.09 8.72
C GLY A 51 -12.19 -27.19 10.05
N VAL A 52 -12.39 -28.42 10.55
CA VAL A 52 -13.02 -28.72 11.85
C VAL A 52 -12.27 -29.80 12.64
N THR A 53 -12.54 -29.86 13.96
CA THR A 53 -12.13 -30.94 14.86
C THR A 53 -13.33 -31.77 15.31
N TYR A 54 -13.21 -33.10 15.34
CA TYR A 54 -14.27 -34.01 15.82
C TYR A 54 -13.66 -35.31 16.35
N ASN A 55 -14.03 -35.72 17.57
CA ASN A 55 -13.48 -36.92 18.25
C ASN A 55 -11.95 -37.00 18.23
N GLY A 56 -11.26 -35.87 18.41
CA GLY A 56 -9.80 -35.78 18.38
C GLY A 56 -9.15 -35.82 16.97
N GLY A 57 -9.94 -36.06 15.91
CA GLY A 57 -9.50 -36.00 14.52
C GLY A 57 -9.71 -34.61 13.88
N LYS A 58 -9.00 -34.35 12.78
CA LYS A 58 -9.13 -33.14 11.95
C LYS A 58 -9.71 -33.47 10.58
N TYR A 59 -10.58 -32.59 10.08
CA TYR A 59 -11.30 -32.80 8.82
C TYR A 59 -11.49 -31.50 8.05
N SER A 60 -11.53 -31.60 6.72
CA SER A 60 -11.89 -30.49 5.82
C SER A 60 -13.19 -30.79 5.08
N ALA A 61 -14.05 -29.78 4.96
CA ALA A 61 -15.28 -29.86 4.20
C ALA A 61 -14.98 -29.98 2.70
N LEU A 62 -15.56 -30.98 2.04
CA LEU A 62 -15.42 -31.22 0.60
C LEU A 62 -16.43 -30.43 -0.22
N VAL A 63 -17.60 -30.16 0.36
CA VAL A 63 -18.72 -29.43 -0.24
C VAL A 63 -19.28 -28.44 0.78
N SER A 64 -19.76 -27.29 0.31
CA SER A 64 -20.48 -26.36 1.18
C SER A 64 -21.81 -27.00 1.62
N HIS A 65 -22.09 -27.02 2.92
CA HIS A 65 -23.29 -27.62 3.48
C HIS A 65 -23.62 -27.05 4.87
N THR A 66 -24.86 -27.23 5.31
CA THR A 66 -25.25 -27.02 6.71
C THR A 66 -25.44 -28.38 7.36
N ALA A 67 -24.70 -28.67 8.44
CA ALA A 67 -24.82 -29.94 9.15
C ALA A 67 -26.18 -30.01 9.86
N CYS A 68 -27.19 -30.63 9.24
CA CYS A 68 -28.54 -30.65 9.83
C CYS A 68 -28.59 -31.43 11.15
N VAL A 69 -29.38 -30.91 12.10
CA VAL A 69 -29.50 -31.45 13.47
C VAL A 69 -30.11 -32.84 13.43
N GLY A 70 -29.46 -33.82 14.07
CA GLY A 70 -29.89 -35.22 14.12
C GLY A 70 -29.66 -36.03 12.83
N CYS A 71 -29.07 -35.45 11.78
CA CYS A 71 -28.82 -36.13 10.52
C CYS A 71 -27.58 -37.05 10.54
N GLY A 72 -26.75 -36.95 11.57
CA GLY A 72 -25.52 -37.74 11.68
C GLY A 72 -24.45 -37.36 10.65
N TRP A 73 -24.49 -36.14 10.09
CA TRP A 73 -23.51 -35.63 9.11
C TRP A 73 -22.18 -35.20 9.75
N ASN A 74 -21.73 -35.97 10.73
CA ASN A 74 -20.46 -35.73 11.39
C ASN A 74 -19.28 -36.16 10.51
N PRO A 75 -18.07 -35.66 10.78
CA PRO A 75 -16.92 -35.91 9.91
C PRO A 75 -16.47 -37.38 9.78
N VAL A 76 -16.90 -38.26 10.67
CA VAL A 76 -16.60 -39.70 10.60
C VAL A 76 -17.67 -40.46 9.82
N ALA A 77 -18.94 -40.10 10.00
CA ALA A 77 -20.08 -40.82 9.41
C ALA A 77 -20.44 -40.34 7.99
N ALA A 78 -19.98 -39.16 7.56
CA ALA A 78 -20.31 -38.57 6.26
C ALA A 78 -19.06 -38.28 5.39
N PRO A 79 -18.38 -39.31 4.85
CA PRO A 79 -17.17 -39.15 4.03
C PRO A 79 -17.40 -38.45 2.67
N SER A 80 -18.66 -38.32 2.23
CA SER A 80 -19.02 -37.52 1.06
C SER A 80 -18.98 -36.01 1.33
N LEU A 81 -19.08 -35.60 2.60
CA LEU A 81 -19.04 -34.20 3.02
C LEU A 81 -17.69 -33.80 3.59
N TRP A 82 -16.94 -34.76 4.13
CA TRP A 82 -15.72 -34.53 4.89
C TRP A 82 -14.56 -35.40 4.42
N LYS A 83 -13.36 -34.82 4.36
CA LYS A 83 -12.12 -35.54 4.15
C LYS A 83 -11.28 -35.53 5.41
N THR A 84 -10.71 -36.68 5.79
CA THR A 84 -9.73 -36.78 6.89
C THR A 84 -8.46 -36.00 6.56
N GLY A 85 -7.97 -35.21 7.51
CA GLY A 85 -6.87 -34.26 7.32
C GLY A 85 -7.37 -32.85 7.01
N GLY A 86 -6.49 -31.86 7.25
CA GLY A 86 -6.82 -30.44 7.20
C GLY A 86 -6.16 -29.71 8.38
N ASP A 87 -5.56 -28.55 8.10
CA ASP A 87 -4.88 -27.76 9.14
C ASP A 87 -5.87 -26.88 9.90
N CYS A 88 -6.52 -27.46 10.90
CA CYS A 88 -6.84 -26.68 12.09
C CYS A 88 -5.55 -26.57 12.90
N GLY A 89 -4.78 -25.52 12.62
CA GLY A 89 -3.62 -25.17 13.42
C GLY A 89 -4.00 -25.10 14.89
N THR A 90 -3.10 -25.54 15.77
CA THR A 90 -3.03 -24.97 17.11
C THR A 90 -3.10 -23.46 16.97
N THR A 91 -3.73 -22.75 17.90
CA THR A 91 -3.59 -21.30 18.04
C THR A 91 -2.15 -20.94 18.44
N THR A 92 -1.18 -21.36 17.63
CA THR A 92 0.03 -20.62 17.42
C THR A 92 -0.42 -19.46 16.52
N PRO A 93 -0.10 -18.21 16.85
CA PRO A 93 -0.27 -17.11 15.90
C PRO A 93 0.29 -17.54 14.54
N PRO A 94 -0.21 -17.03 13.40
CA PRO A 94 0.49 -17.21 12.11
C PRO A 94 1.97 -16.95 12.39
N PRO A 95 2.93 -17.81 11.95
CA PRO A 95 4.30 -17.78 12.43
C PRO A 95 4.70 -16.33 12.53
N THR A 96 4.75 -15.81 13.76
CA THR A 96 5.08 -14.41 13.94
C THR A 96 6.47 -14.36 13.40
N ASP A 97 6.63 -13.67 12.26
CA ASP A 97 7.93 -13.21 11.83
C ASP A 97 8.68 -12.82 13.10
N PRO A 98 9.92 -13.30 13.30
CA PRO A 98 10.68 -12.90 14.47
C PRO A 98 10.51 -11.38 14.63
N PRO A 99 10.12 -10.89 15.83
CA PRO A 99 9.81 -9.48 16.04
C PRO A 99 10.91 -8.65 15.40
N PRO A 100 10.58 -7.56 14.67
CA PRO A 100 11.58 -6.86 13.88
C PRO A 100 12.79 -6.50 14.77
N THR A 101 13.95 -7.13 14.52
CA THR A 101 15.13 -7.09 15.42
C THR A 101 16.06 -5.92 15.12
N GLY A 102 15.58 -4.93 14.36
CA GLY A 102 16.37 -3.78 13.90
C GLY A 102 16.08 -2.47 14.62
N THR A 103 16.66 -1.39 14.11
CA THR A 103 16.34 0.00 14.47
C THR A 103 15.58 0.69 13.32
N GLY A 104 15.00 1.86 13.58
CA GLY A 104 14.24 2.60 12.57
C GLY A 104 13.05 1.82 12.02
N ILE A 105 12.84 1.86 10.70
CA ILE A 105 11.76 1.11 10.04
C ILE A 105 11.88 -0.41 10.24
N ALA A 106 13.09 -0.94 10.37
CA ALA A 106 13.32 -2.37 10.59
C ALA A 106 12.95 -2.83 12.02
N ALA A 107 12.58 -1.91 12.91
CA ALA A 107 11.93 -2.21 14.20
C ALA A 107 10.40 -2.34 14.08
N ILE A 108 9.82 -1.92 12.94
CA ILE A 108 8.38 -1.84 12.70
C ILE A 108 7.92 -2.83 11.62
N LEU A 109 8.69 -2.96 10.55
CA LEU A 109 8.34 -3.70 9.35
C LEU A 109 9.40 -4.76 9.07
N SER A 110 9.05 -6.04 9.19
CA SER A 110 9.89 -7.15 8.73
C SER A 110 9.91 -7.25 7.20
N GLU A 111 10.93 -7.89 6.64
CA GLU A 111 11.01 -8.14 5.20
C GLU A 111 9.87 -9.02 4.70
N SER A 112 9.50 -10.05 5.45
CA SER A 112 8.37 -10.94 5.18
C SER A 112 7.03 -10.20 5.21
N THR A 113 6.83 -9.29 6.17
CA THR A 113 5.64 -8.44 6.18
C THR A 113 5.61 -7.52 4.96
N PHE A 114 6.74 -6.89 4.60
CA PHE A 114 6.87 -6.10 3.37
C PHE A 114 6.57 -6.92 2.11
N ASN A 115 7.08 -8.15 2.02
CA ASN A 115 6.78 -9.09 0.94
C ASN A 115 5.27 -9.41 0.87
N SER A 116 4.62 -9.58 2.02
CA SER A 116 3.17 -9.84 2.09
C SER A 116 2.31 -8.63 1.73
N MET A 117 2.84 -7.41 1.91
CA MET A 117 2.19 -6.16 1.47
C MET A 117 2.28 -5.99 -0.04
N PHE A 118 3.36 -6.50 -0.66
CA PHE A 118 3.66 -6.33 -2.07
C PHE A 118 4.08 -7.64 -2.76
N PRO A 119 3.15 -8.61 -2.90
CA PRO A 119 3.47 -9.94 -3.43
C PRO A 119 3.84 -9.94 -4.92
N GLY A 120 3.37 -8.95 -5.69
CA GLY A 120 3.62 -8.82 -7.12
C GLY A 120 4.62 -7.72 -7.50
N ARG A 121 5.38 -7.17 -6.54
CA ARG A 121 6.27 -6.04 -6.83
C ARG A 121 7.37 -6.41 -7.82
N ASN A 122 7.85 -5.38 -8.52
CA ASN A 122 9.08 -5.48 -9.29
C ASN A 122 10.28 -5.73 -8.37
N GLY A 123 11.19 -6.62 -8.77
CA GLY A 123 12.43 -6.94 -8.03
C GLY A 123 13.35 -5.75 -7.79
N PHE A 124 13.18 -4.64 -8.53
CA PHE A 124 13.83 -3.36 -8.26
C PHE A 124 13.58 -2.85 -6.83
N TYR A 125 12.35 -2.98 -6.33
CA TYR A 125 11.97 -2.47 -5.01
C TYR A 125 12.31 -3.48 -3.91
N THR A 126 13.58 -3.56 -3.54
CA THR A 126 14.04 -4.46 -2.46
C THR A 126 13.73 -3.87 -1.08
N TYR A 127 13.51 -4.75 -0.10
CA TYR A 127 13.34 -4.36 1.29
C TYR A 127 14.61 -3.72 1.85
N SER A 128 15.78 -4.27 1.53
CA SER A 128 17.08 -3.72 1.93
C SER A 128 17.29 -2.29 1.42
N ALA A 129 16.85 -1.97 0.19
CA ALA A 129 16.92 -0.61 -0.34
C ALA A 129 15.98 0.36 0.41
N LEU A 130 14.78 -0.09 0.78
CA LEU A 130 13.85 0.68 1.62
C LEU A 130 14.47 0.99 2.99
N VAL A 131 15.01 -0.03 3.68
CA VAL A 131 15.66 0.14 4.99
C VAL A 131 16.86 1.08 4.89
N ALA A 132 17.73 0.89 3.90
CA ALA A 132 18.89 1.75 3.68
C ALA A 132 18.49 3.21 3.44
N ALA A 133 17.44 3.45 2.66
CA ALA A 133 16.92 4.79 2.42
C ALA A 133 16.29 5.41 3.68
N ALA A 134 15.46 4.65 4.40
CA ALA A 134 14.80 5.08 5.63
C ALA A 134 15.81 5.50 6.72
N ASN A 135 16.94 4.81 6.81
CA ASN A 135 18.02 5.15 7.75
C ASN A 135 18.66 6.53 7.48
N THR A 136 18.43 7.14 6.31
CA THR A 136 18.85 8.52 6.01
C THR A 136 17.84 9.58 6.47
N PHE A 137 16.68 9.17 6.99
CA PHE A 137 15.60 10.03 7.48
C PHE A 137 15.24 9.67 8.93
N PRO A 138 16.00 10.13 9.94
CA PRO A 138 15.94 9.61 11.30
C PRO A 138 14.63 9.85 12.05
N GLY A 139 13.74 10.73 11.55
CA GLY A 139 12.39 10.94 12.11
C GLY A 139 11.31 9.98 11.58
N PHE A 140 11.56 9.33 10.44
CA PHE A 140 10.62 8.41 9.81
C PHE A 140 10.56 7.08 10.58
N ALA A 141 9.36 6.63 10.94
CA ALA A 141 9.12 5.39 11.68
C ALA A 141 9.78 5.31 13.07
N THR A 142 10.22 6.46 13.62
CA THR A 142 10.89 6.57 14.93
C THR A 142 10.23 7.60 15.84
N THR A 143 9.28 8.39 15.32
CA THR A 143 8.61 9.47 16.05
C THR A 143 7.27 9.00 16.62
N GLY A 144 6.99 9.37 17.87
CA GLY A 144 5.77 8.99 18.58
C GLY A 144 5.80 7.58 19.17
N ASP A 145 4.64 7.13 19.66
CA ASP A 145 4.48 5.78 20.20
C ASP A 145 4.55 4.69 19.11
N THR A 146 4.67 3.43 19.53
CA THR A 146 4.79 2.29 18.60
C THR A 146 3.65 2.24 17.57
N ASP A 147 2.43 2.55 18.00
CA ASP A 147 1.26 2.53 17.15
C ASP A 147 1.31 3.64 16.10
N THR A 148 1.79 4.83 16.46
CA THR A 148 1.99 5.95 15.53
C THR A 148 3.05 5.62 14.48
N ARG A 149 4.16 5.01 14.89
CA ARG A 149 5.21 4.56 13.95
C ARG A 149 4.69 3.48 13.00
N LYS A 150 3.89 2.52 13.49
CA LYS A 150 3.23 1.51 12.64
C LYS A 150 2.26 2.15 11.65
N ARG A 151 1.41 3.09 12.10
CA ARG A 151 0.51 3.85 11.22
C ARG A 151 1.28 4.64 10.17
N GLU A 152 2.40 5.25 10.54
CA GLU A 152 3.23 6.00 9.60
C GLU A 152 3.78 5.10 8.50
N VAL A 153 4.37 3.96 8.86
CA VAL A 153 4.88 2.99 7.88
C VAL A 153 3.76 2.47 6.98
N ALA A 154 2.61 2.12 7.54
CA ALA A 154 1.45 1.70 6.74
C ALA A 154 0.96 2.80 5.79
N ALA A 155 0.89 4.05 6.26
CA ALA A 155 0.42 5.20 5.49
C ALA A 155 1.37 5.53 4.33
N PHE A 156 2.68 5.52 4.58
CA PHE A 156 3.71 5.73 3.55
C PHE A 156 3.59 4.67 2.46
N LEU A 157 3.61 3.39 2.86
CA LEU A 157 3.55 2.28 1.91
C LEU A 157 2.21 2.19 1.17
N ALA A 158 1.09 2.54 1.82
CA ALA A 158 -0.24 2.51 1.18
C ALA A 158 -0.37 3.54 0.06
N ASN A 159 0.16 4.75 0.27
CA ASN A 159 0.21 5.75 -0.79
C ASN A 159 1.11 5.30 -1.94
N ILE A 160 2.26 4.71 -1.64
CA ILE A 160 3.19 4.19 -2.65
C ILE A 160 2.56 3.04 -3.44
N ALA A 161 1.82 2.15 -2.76
CA ALA A 161 1.05 1.10 -3.42
C ALA A 161 0.08 1.69 -4.46
N HIS A 162 -0.58 2.79 -4.12
CA HIS A 162 -1.47 3.48 -5.03
C HIS A 162 -0.72 4.12 -6.21
N GLU A 163 0.37 4.86 -5.96
CA GLU A 163 1.13 5.53 -7.04
C GLU A 163 1.74 4.56 -8.07
N THR A 164 2.08 3.35 -7.64
CA THR A 164 2.90 2.41 -8.44
C THR A 164 2.18 1.13 -8.84
N GLY A 165 0.89 1.01 -8.53
CA GLY A 165 0.14 -0.23 -8.73
C GLY A 165 0.71 -1.39 -7.90
N GLY A 166 1.06 -1.14 -6.64
CA GLY A 166 1.62 -2.14 -5.73
C GLY A 166 3.11 -2.42 -5.98
N LEU A 167 3.89 -1.38 -6.29
CA LEU A 167 5.31 -1.46 -6.64
C LEU A 167 5.60 -2.28 -7.91
N VAL A 168 4.60 -2.44 -8.79
CA VAL A 168 4.78 -3.10 -10.09
C VAL A 168 5.53 -2.17 -11.05
N TYR A 169 5.19 -0.87 -11.05
CA TYR A 169 5.76 0.11 -11.96
C TYR A 169 6.91 0.88 -11.32
N ILE A 170 8.05 0.92 -12.03
CA ILE A 170 9.20 1.78 -11.69
C ILE A 170 9.04 3.16 -12.32
N GLU A 171 8.41 3.20 -13.49
CA GLU A 171 8.26 4.38 -14.32
C GLU A 171 6.80 4.55 -14.72
N GLU A 172 6.39 5.80 -14.95
CA GLU A 172 5.12 6.13 -15.56
C GLU A 172 4.95 5.42 -16.92
N ILE A 173 3.76 4.86 -17.14
CA ILE A 173 3.44 4.14 -18.38
C ILE A 173 3.39 5.11 -19.57
N ASN A 174 2.68 6.24 -19.40
CA ASN A 174 2.56 7.25 -20.44
C ASN A 174 3.55 8.40 -20.21
N LYS A 175 4.75 8.27 -20.76
CA LYS A 175 5.88 9.16 -20.49
C LYS A 175 5.73 10.50 -21.20
N SER A 176 6.04 11.58 -20.47
CA SER A 176 6.11 12.94 -21.00
C SER A 176 7.40 13.64 -20.54
N VAL A 177 7.80 14.69 -21.27
CA VAL A 177 8.99 15.48 -20.93
C VAL A 177 8.86 16.11 -19.53
N MET A 178 7.66 16.56 -19.16
CA MET A 178 7.37 17.23 -17.88
C MET A 178 8.40 18.31 -17.50
N CYS A 179 8.77 19.12 -18.49
CA CYS A 179 9.61 20.29 -18.32
C CYS A 179 8.73 21.54 -18.23
N ASP A 180 8.90 22.32 -17.17
CA ASP A 180 8.29 23.62 -17.01
C ASP A 180 9.22 24.53 -16.20
N THR A 181 9.71 25.59 -16.83
CA THR A 181 10.65 26.55 -16.25
C THR A 181 9.96 27.77 -15.63
N SER A 182 8.63 27.82 -15.61
CA SER A 182 7.87 28.91 -14.96
C SER A 182 7.80 28.78 -13.44
N TRP A 183 8.27 27.66 -12.87
CA TRP A 183 8.27 27.39 -11.44
C TRP A 183 9.42 26.45 -11.05
N GLY A 184 9.66 26.32 -9.74
CA GLY A 184 10.69 25.46 -9.16
C GLY A 184 11.80 26.26 -8.46
N PRO A 185 12.71 25.58 -7.74
CA PRO A 185 13.82 26.27 -7.07
C PRO A 185 14.75 26.98 -8.08
N PRO A 186 15.46 28.04 -7.65
CA PRO A 186 16.45 28.70 -8.50
C PRO A 186 17.47 27.70 -9.07
N GLY A 187 17.77 27.80 -10.37
CA GLY A 187 18.67 26.88 -11.07
C GLY A 187 18.04 25.57 -11.55
N CYS A 188 16.77 25.30 -11.25
CA CYS A 188 16.07 24.08 -11.64
C CYS A 188 15.44 24.11 -13.05
N GLY A 189 16.26 24.46 -14.05
CA GLY A 189 15.91 24.34 -15.46
C GLY A 189 15.85 22.88 -15.94
N CYS A 190 15.51 22.69 -17.21
CA CYS A 190 15.46 21.37 -17.85
C CYS A 190 16.80 21.06 -18.52
N ALA A 191 17.34 19.88 -18.27
CA ALA A 191 18.54 19.40 -18.95
C ALA A 191 18.20 18.93 -20.38
N ALA A 192 19.09 19.23 -21.34
CA ALA A 192 18.90 18.83 -22.72
C ALA A 192 18.75 17.30 -22.85
N GLY A 193 17.75 16.86 -23.61
CA GLY A 193 17.48 15.43 -23.84
C GLY A 193 16.94 14.67 -22.63
N LYS A 194 16.62 15.33 -21.51
CA LYS A 194 16.08 14.68 -20.31
C LYS A 194 14.57 14.83 -20.20
N MET A 195 13.94 13.81 -19.62
CA MET A 195 12.51 13.76 -19.34
C MET A 195 12.26 13.50 -17.86
N TYR A 196 11.26 14.19 -17.31
CA TYR A 196 10.94 14.22 -15.90
C TYR A 196 9.56 13.60 -15.60
N TYR A 197 9.17 12.57 -16.37
CA TYR A 197 8.00 11.74 -16.07
C TYR A 197 8.12 11.02 -14.72
N GLY A 198 7.01 10.45 -14.24
CA GLY A 198 6.96 9.76 -12.96
C GLY A 198 7.95 8.61 -12.84
N ARG A 199 8.78 8.60 -11.80
CA ARG A 199 9.64 7.46 -11.44
C ARG A 199 9.65 7.17 -9.95
N GLY A 200 9.91 5.92 -9.60
CA GLY A 200 10.09 5.47 -8.23
C GLY A 200 8.79 5.42 -7.40
N PRO A 201 8.90 5.23 -6.09
CA PRO A 201 7.78 4.85 -5.23
C PRO A 201 6.71 5.94 -5.07
N ILE A 202 7.08 7.21 -5.22
CA ILE A 202 6.14 8.34 -5.18
C ILE A 202 5.84 8.89 -6.58
N GLN A 203 6.30 8.21 -7.63
CA GLN A 203 6.22 8.66 -9.02
C GLN A 203 6.68 10.13 -9.17
N LEU A 204 7.89 10.43 -8.68
CA LEU A 204 8.49 11.76 -8.73
C LEU A 204 8.43 12.29 -10.17
N SER A 205 7.83 13.47 -10.34
CA SER A 205 7.49 14.04 -11.64
C SER A 205 7.84 15.52 -11.69
N TRP A 206 8.12 16.06 -12.87
CA TRP A 206 8.51 17.45 -13.16
C TRP A 206 9.94 17.85 -12.79
N ASN A 207 10.60 18.60 -13.69
CA ASN A 207 11.98 19.10 -13.54
C ASN A 207 12.23 19.79 -12.18
N GLY A 208 11.30 20.64 -11.73
CA GLY A 208 11.42 21.36 -10.47
C GLY A 208 11.53 20.41 -9.27
N ASN A 209 10.72 19.34 -9.25
CA ASN A 209 10.72 18.36 -8.17
C ASN A 209 11.96 17.46 -8.22
N TYR A 210 12.37 17.01 -9.41
CA TYR A 210 13.62 16.26 -9.57
C TYR A 210 14.82 17.05 -9.06
N CYS A 211 14.91 18.33 -9.44
CA CYS A 211 15.97 19.20 -8.97
C CYS A 211 15.91 19.45 -7.46
N ALA A 212 14.72 19.73 -6.90
CA ALA A 212 14.55 19.93 -5.46
C ALA A 212 14.94 18.68 -4.65
N ALA A 213 14.46 17.50 -5.08
CA ALA A 213 14.83 16.22 -4.47
C ALA A 213 16.34 15.97 -4.58
N GLY A 214 16.91 16.21 -5.76
CA GLY A 214 18.34 16.03 -6.00
C GLY A 214 19.20 16.90 -5.09
N ASN A 215 18.88 18.18 -4.99
CA ASN A 215 19.56 19.12 -4.10
C ASN A 215 19.47 18.68 -2.62
N ALA A 216 18.30 18.24 -2.16
CA ALA A 216 18.11 17.79 -0.78
C ALA A 216 18.83 16.46 -0.49
N LEU A 217 18.92 15.57 -1.49
CA LEU A 217 19.50 14.23 -1.33
C LEU A 217 21.01 14.17 -1.63
N GLY A 218 21.59 15.25 -2.18
CA GLY A 218 22.97 15.28 -2.66
C GLY A 218 23.19 14.42 -3.91
N VAL A 219 22.19 14.33 -4.79
CA VAL A 219 22.23 13.51 -6.01
C VAL A 219 21.79 14.37 -7.20
N ASP A 220 22.53 14.35 -8.30
CA ASP A 220 22.16 15.12 -9.50
C ASP A 220 20.98 14.49 -10.27
N LEU A 221 19.77 14.68 -9.74
CA LEU A 221 18.53 14.22 -10.37
C LEU A 221 18.01 15.18 -11.45
N LYS A 222 18.54 16.40 -11.51
CA LYS A 222 18.22 17.37 -12.57
C LYS A 222 18.81 16.93 -13.90
N ASN A 223 20.09 16.55 -13.92
CA ASN A 223 20.77 16.13 -15.14
C ASN A 223 20.77 14.60 -15.33
N ASP A 224 20.47 13.82 -14.27
CA ASP A 224 20.28 12.37 -14.36
C ASP A 224 18.97 11.89 -13.68
N PRO A 225 17.80 12.26 -14.21
CA PRO A 225 16.51 11.86 -13.64
C PRO A 225 16.28 10.33 -13.73
N ASP A 226 16.87 9.65 -14.72
CA ASP A 226 16.77 8.18 -14.87
C ASP A 226 17.40 7.43 -13.69
N ARG A 227 18.24 8.10 -12.89
CA ARG A 227 18.82 7.50 -11.69
C ARG A 227 17.76 7.01 -10.70
N VAL A 228 16.59 7.65 -10.64
CA VAL A 228 15.45 7.23 -9.82
C VAL A 228 14.90 5.87 -10.26
N ALA A 229 15.09 5.46 -11.51
CA ALA A 229 14.68 4.14 -12.03
C ALA A 229 15.82 3.12 -12.11
N ARG A 230 17.08 3.53 -11.86
CA ARG A 230 18.27 2.66 -11.91
C ARG A 230 18.84 2.30 -10.54
N ASP A 231 18.53 3.09 -9.51
CA ASP A 231 19.01 2.89 -8.14
C ASP A 231 17.84 2.90 -7.17
N ALA A 232 17.52 1.70 -6.64
CA ALA A 232 16.38 1.50 -5.76
C ALA A 232 16.48 2.28 -4.44
N THR A 233 17.68 2.44 -3.89
CA THR A 233 17.88 3.23 -2.66
C THR A 233 17.61 4.70 -2.94
N ILE A 234 18.07 5.23 -4.08
CA ILE A 234 17.74 6.59 -4.50
C ILE A 234 16.24 6.75 -4.74
N ALA A 235 15.59 5.77 -5.37
CA ALA A 235 14.14 5.77 -5.56
C ALA A 235 13.40 5.90 -4.23
N TRP A 236 13.75 5.07 -3.25
CA TRP A 236 13.16 5.16 -1.90
C TRP A 236 13.46 6.48 -1.21
N ARG A 237 14.67 7.02 -1.36
CA ARG A 237 15.04 8.33 -0.81
C ARG A 237 14.20 9.47 -1.40
N THR A 238 13.78 9.40 -2.67
CA THR A 238 12.87 10.43 -3.23
C THR A 238 11.47 10.36 -2.63
N GLY A 239 10.94 9.15 -2.41
CA GLY A 239 9.66 8.95 -1.72
C GLY A 239 9.70 9.45 -0.27
N LEU A 240 10.75 9.11 0.46
CA LEU A 240 10.94 9.57 1.84
C LEU A 240 11.17 11.08 1.93
N TRP A 241 11.97 11.66 1.02
CA TRP A 241 12.12 13.11 0.94
C TRP A 241 10.77 13.81 0.78
N PHE A 242 9.92 13.34 -0.13
CA PHE A 242 8.57 13.88 -0.28
C PHE A 242 7.81 13.76 1.04
N TRP A 243 7.71 12.55 1.58
CA TRP A 243 6.92 12.23 2.77
C TRP A 243 7.29 13.10 3.98
N MET A 244 8.60 13.27 4.20
CA MET A 244 9.16 13.93 5.37
C MET A 244 9.18 15.45 5.26
N THR A 245 9.23 16.01 4.04
CA THR A 245 9.56 17.43 3.88
C THR A 245 8.54 18.23 3.06
N GLN A 246 7.67 17.58 2.30
CA GLN A 246 6.84 18.25 1.30
C GLN A 246 5.38 18.30 1.71
N ALA A 247 4.85 19.52 1.87
CA ALA A 247 3.42 19.73 2.09
C ALA A 247 2.55 19.43 0.86
N GLY A 248 3.17 19.45 -0.33
CA GLY A 248 2.51 19.18 -1.60
C GLY A 248 1.25 20.02 -1.82
N ALA A 249 0.12 19.36 -2.04
CA ALA A 249 -1.19 20.01 -2.20
C ALA A 249 -1.89 20.34 -0.87
N GLY A 250 -1.34 19.86 0.25
CA GLY A 250 -1.88 20.04 1.58
C GLY A 250 -1.17 21.13 2.39
N PRO A 251 -1.54 21.29 3.68
CA PRO A 251 -0.96 22.31 4.54
C PRO A 251 0.34 21.86 5.25
N ARG A 252 0.72 20.57 5.16
CA ARG A 252 1.85 20.00 5.92
C ARG A 252 2.42 18.73 5.28
N PRO A 253 3.68 18.35 5.56
CA PRO A 253 4.22 17.05 5.18
C PRO A 253 3.34 15.87 5.63
N ALA A 254 3.42 14.77 4.89
CA ALA A 254 2.65 13.56 5.22
C ALA A 254 3.14 12.91 6.53
N HIS A 255 4.43 13.01 6.84
CA HIS A 255 4.99 12.69 8.17
C HIS A 255 4.20 13.40 9.28
N ASP A 256 4.14 14.73 9.22
CA ASP A 256 3.44 15.58 10.19
C ASP A 256 1.95 15.25 10.31
N ALA A 257 1.32 14.81 9.21
CA ALA A 257 -0.08 14.40 9.24
C ALA A 257 -0.31 13.18 10.13
N ILE A 258 0.59 12.19 10.10
CA ILE A 258 0.47 11.00 10.94
C ILE A 258 0.91 11.28 12.37
N VAL A 259 2.10 11.84 12.57
CA VAL A 259 2.68 11.98 13.93
C VAL A 259 1.93 12.97 14.81
N ASN A 260 1.20 13.91 14.21
CA ASN A 260 0.36 14.88 14.94
C ASN A 260 -1.15 14.56 14.91
N GLY A 261 -1.54 13.34 14.51
CA GLY A 261 -2.93 12.87 14.64
C GLY A 261 -3.93 13.47 13.64
N PHE A 262 -3.48 14.02 12.51
CA PHE A 262 -4.37 14.47 11.43
C PHE A 262 -4.91 13.33 10.56
N GLY A 263 -4.40 12.11 10.74
CA GLY A 263 -4.90 10.89 10.10
C GLY A 263 -4.39 10.66 8.68
N PHE A 264 -4.72 9.48 8.13
CA PHE A 264 -4.27 9.06 6.80
C PHE A 264 -4.78 9.99 5.69
N GLY A 265 -5.99 10.54 5.82
CA GLY A 265 -6.54 11.52 4.88
C GLY A 265 -5.70 12.79 4.76
N GLY A 266 -5.01 13.19 5.84
CA GLY A 266 -4.03 14.27 5.79
C GLY A 266 -2.87 13.99 4.83
N THR A 267 -2.44 12.73 4.74
CA THR A 267 -1.35 12.30 3.82
C THR A 267 -1.82 12.32 2.37
N ILE A 268 -3.03 11.83 2.09
CA ILE A 268 -3.65 11.88 0.76
C ILE A 268 -3.76 13.33 0.30
N ARG A 269 -4.19 14.23 1.21
CA ARG A 269 -4.28 15.66 0.93
C ARG A 269 -2.94 16.28 0.55
N SER A 270 -1.87 15.93 1.25
CA SER A 270 -0.52 16.42 0.92
C SER A 270 -0.03 15.88 -0.42
N ILE A 271 -0.29 14.60 -0.73
CA ILE A 271 0.20 13.95 -1.96
C ILE A 271 -0.56 14.44 -3.19
N ASN A 272 -1.89 14.39 -3.18
CA ASN A 272 -2.70 14.71 -4.36
C ASN A 272 -4.07 15.35 -4.04
N GLY A 273 -4.18 16.05 -2.90
CA GLY A 273 -5.46 16.55 -2.42
C GLY A 273 -6.18 17.53 -3.35
N ALA A 274 -5.44 18.27 -4.18
CA ALA A 274 -6.04 19.18 -5.17
C ALA A 274 -6.88 18.45 -6.23
N LEU A 275 -6.60 17.16 -6.47
CA LEU A 275 -7.28 16.33 -7.46
C LEU A 275 -8.19 15.27 -6.84
N GLU A 276 -7.91 14.83 -5.62
CA GLU A 276 -8.60 13.69 -5.00
C GLU A 276 -9.56 14.07 -3.87
N CYS A 277 -9.14 14.95 -2.95
CA CYS A 277 -9.91 15.27 -1.75
C CYS A 277 -11.14 16.14 -2.04
N ASP A 278 -11.99 16.29 -1.01
CA ASP A 278 -13.18 17.14 -1.00
C ASP A 278 -14.19 16.71 -2.09
N GLY A 279 -14.31 15.40 -2.27
CA GLY A 279 -15.24 14.77 -3.22
C GLY A 279 -14.80 14.78 -4.68
N ARG A 280 -13.58 15.25 -5.00
CA ARG A 280 -13.09 15.37 -6.39
C ARG A 280 -12.81 14.02 -7.04
N ASN A 281 -12.26 13.06 -6.29
CA ASN A 281 -12.06 11.71 -6.78
C ASN A 281 -12.19 10.64 -5.68
N PRO A 282 -13.42 10.34 -5.24
CA PRO A 282 -13.66 9.39 -4.15
C PRO A 282 -13.10 7.98 -4.40
N ALA A 283 -13.04 7.55 -5.67
CA ALA A 283 -12.54 6.23 -6.04
C ALA A 283 -11.02 6.11 -5.79
N GLN A 284 -10.23 7.14 -6.10
CA GLN A 284 -8.79 7.12 -5.86
C GLN A 284 -8.47 7.22 -4.37
N VAL A 285 -9.19 8.06 -3.62
CA VAL A 285 -9.10 8.12 -2.15
C VAL A 285 -9.39 6.73 -1.56
N GLN A 286 -10.47 6.08 -1.98
CA GLN A 286 -10.83 4.75 -1.48
C GLN A 286 -9.76 3.70 -1.79
N SER A 287 -9.13 3.76 -2.97
CA SER A 287 -8.02 2.87 -3.32
C SER A 287 -6.82 2.99 -2.36
N ARG A 288 -6.45 4.23 -1.98
CA ARG A 288 -5.41 4.48 -0.96
C ARG A 288 -5.84 3.95 0.40
N VAL A 289 -7.09 4.22 0.80
CA VAL A 289 -7.65 3.76 2.09
C VAL A 289 -7.64 2.24 2.18
N ASN A 290 -8.04 1.53 1.12
CA ASN A 290 -8.03 0.06 1.11
C ASN A 290 -6.62 -0.50 1.37
N SER A 291 -5.59 0.08 0.75
CA SER A 291 -4.19 -0.31 0.98
C SER A 291 -3.76 0.01 2.41
N TYR A 292 -4.15 1.17 2.95
CA TYR A 292 -3.84 1.56 4.32
C TYR A 292 -4.43 0.62 5.35
N LEU A 293 -5.72 0.27 5.22
CA LEU A 293 -6.40 -0.66 6.12
C LEU A 293 -5.75 -2.05 6.11
N ASN A 294 -5.41 -2.55 4.92
CA ASN A 294 -4.69 -3.81 4.77
C ASN A 294 -3.32 -3.75 5.48
N PHE A 295 -2.55 -2.68 5.27
CA PHE A 295 -1.20 -2.56 5.82
C PHE A 295 -1.21 -2.33 7.33
N THR A 296 -2.16 -1.58 7.88
CA THR A 296 -2.33 -1.45 9.34
C THR A 296 -2.73 -2.77 9.98
N SER A 297 -3.56 -3.58 9.31
CA SER A 297 -3.91 -4.93 9.78
C SER A 297 -2.67 -5.83 9.85
N LYS A 298 -1.83 -5.83 8.81
CA LYS A 298 -0.57 -6.60 8.77
C LYS A 298 0.44 -6.18 9.83
N LEU A 299 0.45 -4.90 10.22
CA LEU A 299 1.30 -4.40 11.31
C LEU A 299 0.67 -4.56 12.71
N GLY A 300 -0.56 -5.07 12.78
CA GLY A 300 -1.29 -5.22 14.05
C GLY A 300 -1.50 -3.88 14.75
N VAL A 301 -2.01 -2.87 14.03
CA VAL A 301 -2.34 -1.55 14.58
C VAL A 301 -3.72 -1.09 14.09
N SER A 302 -4.44 -0.35 14.93
CA SER A 302 -5.66 0.34 14.50
C SER A 302 -5.32 1.46 13.51
N PRO A 303 -6.07 1.63 12.41
CA PRO A 303 -5.84 2.68 11.41
C PRO A 303 -6.08 4.09 11.96
N GLY A 304 -6.78 4.23 13.08
CA GLY A 304 -7.21 5.52 13.61
C GLY A 304 -8.39 6.12 12.84
N GLY A 305 -8.76 7.35 13.20
CA GLY A 305 -9.79 8.13 12.49
C GLY A 305 -9.23 8.91 11.29
N ASN A 306 -10.09 9.67 10.61
CA ASN A 306 -9.73 10.55 9.50
C ASN A 306 -8.93 9.85 8.39
N THR A 307 -9.39 8.67 7.98
CA THR A 307 -8.69 7.86 6.97
C THR A 307 -8.84 8.41 5.56
N GLY A 308 -9.97 9.05 5.26
CA GLY A 308 -10.22 9.70 3.97
C GLY A 308 -10.05 11.23 4.01
N CYS A 309 -10.05 11.80 2.81
CA CYS A 309 -10.29 13.20 2.50
C CYS A 309 -11.22 13.24 1.28
#